data_AF-A0A925IHA1-F1
#
_entry.id   AF-A0A925IHA1-F1
#
_cell.length_a   1.000
_cell.length_b   1.000
_cell.length_c   1.000
_cell.angle_alpha   90.00
_cell.angle_beta   90.00
_cell.angle_gamma   90.00
#
_symmetry.space_group_name_H-M   'P 1'
#
loop_
_entity.id
_entity.type
_entity.pdbx_description
1 polymer ?
#
loop_
_entity_poly.entity_id
_entity_poly.type
_entity_poly.pdbx_seq_one_letter_code
_entity_poly.pdbx_strand_id
1 'polypeptide(L)'
;MIESFSFPVLSAIVFIPIVAAVIILFMDGKQRDLIRGVAISTTVTLLVLSALVYFGYNAEVSALTTAQDEIAADGGEASASEMFNRGLAFEEQYDWVPDLGISYHVGVDGLSAPMVLLTGMVAVAGVLISWRVEDRIREFMAFFLLLVAGVYGVFVAIDLFQLFFFYELAIFPMYLLIAGWGWVKLREYAAMKLTLYILIGSVVALVGAIAMVLQASHFFTANPDLLPQGMQAFSFDIKQLMLAGELGAFDMPFLGDITFAHFWFPFIFIGFAVLAGIFPFHNWSPDGHVAA
;
A
#
# COMPACT_ATOMS: atom_id res chain seq x y z
N MET A 1 -6.86 -20.38 -17.64
CA MET A 1 -5.90 -19.27 -17.78
C MET A 1 -6.58 -18.21 -18.60
N ILE A 2 -7.13 -17.19 -17.95
CA ILE A 2 -7.38 -15.95 -18.68
C ILE A 2 -6.00 -15.53 -19.21
N GLU A 3 -5.83 -15.46 -20.54
CA GLU A 3 -4.64 -14.84 -21.12
C GLU A 3 -4.41 -13.55 -20.36
N SER A 4 -3.23 -13.41 -19.75
CA SER A 4 -2.82 -12.23 -18.98
C SER A 4 -3.42 -11.00 -19.63
N PHE A 5 -4.29 -10.28 -18.91
CA PHE A 5 -4.72 -8.97 -19.37
C PHE A 5 -3.44 -8.20 -19.72
N SER A 6 -3.19 -7.96 -21.01
CA SER A 6 -2.01 -7.21 -21.47
C SER A 6 -2.06 -5.75 -21.01
N PHE A 7 -3.21 -5.35 -20.48
CA PHE A 7 -3.44 -4.06 -19.88
C PHE A 7 -2.95 -4.03 -18.42
N PRO A 8 -2.06 -3.10 -18.06
CA PRO A 8 -1.53 -2.94 -16.70
C PRO A 8 -2.59 -2.35 -15.76
N VAL A 9 -3.52 -3.20 -15.31
CA VAL A 9 -4.73 -2.78 -14.58
C VAL A 9 -4.42 -2.19 -13.21
N LEU A 10 -3.42 -2.73 -12.49
CA LEU A 10 -3.07 -2.23 -11.16
C LEU A 10 -2.38 -0.88 -11.28
N SER A 11 -1.44 -0.74 -12.21
CA SER A 11 -0.84 0.56 -12.53
C SER A 11 -1.91 1.59 -12.93
N ALA A 12 -2.87 1.20 -13.76
CA ALA A 12 -3.96 2.09 -14.16
C ALA A 12 -4.78 2.57 -12.97
N ILE A 13 -5.17 1.67 -12.05
CA ILE A 13 -5.93 2.01 -10.85
C ILE A 13 -5.17 3.01 -9.95
N VAL A 14 -3.85 2.85 -9.82
CA VAL A 14 -3.00 3.75 -9.01
C VAL A 14 -2.81 5.12 -9.67
N PHE A 15 -2.53 5.17 -10.99
CA PHE A 15 -2.12 6.41 -11.65
C PHE A 15 -3.28 7.24 -12.22
N ILE A 16 -4.40 6.63 -12.64
CA ILE A 16 -5.60 7.36 -13.10
C ILE A 16 -6.04 8.48 -12.13
N PRO A 17 -6.20 8.24 -10.82
CA PRO A 17 -6.61 9.29 -9.89
C PRO A 17 -5.57 10.40 -9.73
N ILE A 18 -4.28 10.08 -9.85
CA ILE A 18 -3.20 11.09 -9.82
C ILE A 18 -3.30 12.00 -11.04
N VAL A 19 -3.43 11.42 -12.24
CA VAL A 19 -3.58 12.18 -13.49
C VAL A 19 -4.83 13.04 -13.44
N ALA A 20 -5.96 12.49 -12.98
CA ALA A 20 -7.21 13.22 -12.83
C ALA A 20 -7.08 14.37 -11.81
N ALA A 21 -6.40 14.16 -10.68
CA ALA A 21 -6.12 15.20 -9.70
C ALA A 21 -5.32 16.36 -10.31
N VAL A 22 -4.26 16.05 -11.07
CA VAL A 22 -3.45 17.05 -11.77
C VAL A 22 -4.28 17.82 -12.78
N ILE A 23 -5.10 17.14 -13.59
CA ILE A 23 -6.01 17.78 -14.54
C ILE A 23 -6.95 18.75 -13.80
N ILE A 24 -7.55 18.32 -12.70
CA ILE A 24 -8.45 19.16 -11.88
C ILE A 24 -7.72 20.41 -11.38
N LEU A 25 -6.47 20.32 -10.93
CA LEU A 25 -5.71 21.49 -10.46
C LEU A 25 -5.50 22.57 -11.54
N PHE A 26 -5.47 22.19 -12.82
CA PHE A 26 -5.36 23.13 -13.93
C PHE A 26 -6.71 23.71 -14.41
N MET A 27 -7.84 23.21 -13.89
CA MET A 27 -9.16 23.73 -14.24
C MET A 27 -9.47 25.06 -13.54
N ASP A 28 -10.37 25.85 -14.13
CA ASP A 28 -10.94 27.02 -13.46
C ASP A 28 -11.85 26.58 -12.30
N GLY A 29 -11.54 27.05 -11.09
CA GLY A 29 -12.31 26.73 -9.87
C GLY A 29 -13.78 27.18 -9.92
N LYS A 30 -14.16 28.04 -10.88
CA LYS A 30 -15.57 28.41 -11.13
C LYS A 30 -16.36 27.29 -11.80
N GLN A 31 -15.71 26.35 -12.50
CA GLN A 31 -16.35 25.25 -13.24
C GLN A 31 -16.66 24.06 -12.31
N ARG A 32 -17.45 24.31 -11.26
CA ARG A 32 -17.70 23.33 -10.19
C ARG A 32 -18.27 22.01 -10.71
N ASP A 33 -19.24 22.06 -11.61
CA ASP A 33 -19.89 20.86 -12.13
C ASP A 33 -18.96 20.02 -13.00
N LEU A 34 -18.06 20.66 -13.76
CA LEU A 34 -17.07 19.96 -14.56
C LEU A 34 -16.04 19.27 -13.67
N ILE A 35 -15.53 19.95 -12.63
CA ILE A 35 -14.59 19.38 -11.65
C ILE A 35 -15.19 18.14 -10.99
N ARG A 36 -16.43 18.25 -10.51
CA ARG A 36 -17.14 17.15 -9.87
C ARG A 36 -17.45 16.02 -10.86
N GLY A 37 -17.78 16.35 -12.12
CA GLY A 37 -17.95 15.41 -13.22
C GLY A 37 -16.68 14.59 -13.52
N VAL A 38 -15.52 15.25 -13.55
CA VAL A 38 -14.22 14.58 -13.71
C VAL A 38 -13.94 13.67 -12.51
N ALA A 39 -14.16 14.13 -11.28
CA ALA A 39 -13.94 13.33 -10.08
C ALA A 39 -14.85 12.07 -10.04
N ILE A 40 -16.15 12.22 -10.31
CA ILE A 40 -17.07 11.07 -10.26
C ILE A 40 -16.79 10.07 -11.39
N SER A 41 -16.54 10.54 -12.61
CA SER A 41 -16.18 9.66 -13.73
C SER A 41 -14.90 8.88 -13.43
N THR A 42 -13.88 9.55 -12.88
CA THR A 42 -12.64 8.92 -12.42
C THR A 42 -12.92 7.81 -11.40
N THR A 43 -13.63 8.12 -10.30
CA THR A 43 -13.90 7.11 -9.26
C THR A 43 -14.80 5.95 -9.73
N VAL A 44 -15.75 6.20 -10.64
CA VAL A 44 -16.56 5.14 -11.25
C VAL A 44 -15.69 4.25 -12.14
N THR A 45 -14.80 4.82 -12.94
CA THR A 45 -13.80 4.04 -13.70
C THR A 45 -12.95 3.18 -12.77
N LEU A 46 -12.48 3.74 -11.65
CA LEU A 46 -11.69 2.99 -10.66
C LEU A 46 -12.49 1.87 -10.00
N LEU A 47 -13.76 2.09 -9.68
CA LEU A 47 -14.63 1.04 -9.15
C LEU A 47 -14.81 -0.09 -10.17
N VAL A 48 -15.01 0.22 -11.45
CA VAL A 48 -15.11 -0.79 -12.51
C VAL A 48 -13.82 -1.58 -12.65
N LEU A 49 -12.66 -0.92 -12.71
CA LEU A 49 -11.37 -1.60 -12.76
C LEU A 49 -11.11 -2.45 -11.51
N SER A 50 -11.46 -1.96 -10.33
CA SER A 50 -11.33 -2.70 -9.07
C SER A 50 -12.24 -3.93 -9.03
N ALA A 51 -13.46 -3.82 -9.55
CA ALA A 51 -14.37 -4.96 -9.71
C ALA A 51 -13.82 -5.98 -10.70
N LEU A 52 -13.21 -5.55 -11.81
CA LEU A 52 -12.54 -6.46 -12.75
C LEU A 52 -11.40 -7.22 -12.08
N VAL A 53 -10.57 -6.54 -11.29
CA VAL A 53 -9.49 -7.18 -10.52
C VAL A 53 -10.06 -8.20 -9.52
N TYR A 54 -11.04 -7.82 -8.71
CA TYR A 54 -11.64 -8.70 -7.71
C TYR A 54 -12.30 -9.94 -8.33
N PHE A 55 -13.19 -9.75 -9.32
CA PHE A 55 -13.88 -10.87 -9.96
C PHE A 55 -12.93 -11.72 -10.81
N GLY A 56 -11.89 -11.12 -11.41
CA GLY A 56 -10.83 -11.83 -12.09
C GLY A 56 -10.03 -12.72 -11.15
N TYR A 57 -9.57 -12.18 -10.02
CA TYR A 57 -8.90 -12.95 -8.96
C TYR A 57 -9.82 -14.08 -8.44
N ASN A 58 -11.05 -13.74 -8.06
CA ASN A 58 -12.01 -14.68 -7.50
C ASN A 58 -12.38 -15.83 -8.46
N ALA A 59 -12.33 -15.61 -9.78
CA ALA A 59 -12.56 -16.65 -10.76
C ALA A 59 -11.44 -17.72 -10.77
N GLU A 60 -10.22 -17.34 -10.39
CA GLU A 60 -9.06 -18.23 -10.37
C GLU A 60 -8.74 -18.78 -8.96
N VAL A 61 -9.38 -18.27 -7.91
CA VAL A 61 -9.15 -18.68 -6.50
C VAL A 61 -9.12 -20.19 -6.32
N SER A 62 -10.05 -20.96 -6.91
CA SER A 62 -10.05 -22.42 -6.75
C SER A 62 -8.80 -23.10 -7.32
N ALA A 63 -8.26 -22.57 -8.42
CA ALA A 63 -7.02 -23.08 -9.00
C ALA A 63 -5.82 -22.66 -8.15
N LEU A 64 -5.80 -21.42 -7.67
CA LEU A 64 -4.75 -20.90 -6.79
C LEU A 64 -4.68 -21.69 -5.48
N THR A 65 -5.81 -21.97 -4.83
CA THR A 65 -5.86 -22.76 -3.59
C THR A 65 -5.42 -24.19 -3.81
N THR A 66 -5.82 -24.82 -4.92
CA THR A 66 -5.38 -26.18 -5.25
C THR A 66 -3.86 -26.24 -5.43
N ALA A 67 -3.27 -25.27 -6.15
CA ALA A 67 -1.83 -25.19 -6.32
C ALA A 67 -1.09 -24.95 -5.00
N GLN A 68 -1.66 -24.13 -4.10
CA GLN A 68 -1.12 -23.91 -2.76
C GLN A 68 -1.20 -25.18 -1.90
N ASP A 69 -2.30 -25.94 -1.99
CA ASP A 69 -2.46 -27.22 -1.28
C ASP A 69 -1.46 -28.27 -1.77
N GLU A 70 -1.16 -28.29 -3.08
CA GLU A 70 -0.13 -29.16 -3.67
C GLU A 70 1.27 -28.82 -3.14
N ILE A 71 1.64 -27.54 -3.07
CA ILE A 71 2.92 -27.08 -2.50
C ILE A 71 3.01 -27.44 -1.01
N ALA A 72 1.94 -27.21 -0.26
CA ALA A 72 1.87 -27.56 1.16
C ALA A 72 2.01 -29.07 1.38
N ALA A 73 1.50 -29.90 0.45
CA ALA A 73 1.60 -31.35 0.51
C ALA A 73 2.97 -31.91 0.08
N ASP A 74 3.63 -31.28 -0.90
CA ASP A 74 4.98 -31.69 -1.35
C ASP A 74 6.00 -31.53 -0.22
N GLY A 75 5.87 -30.44 0.55
CA GLY A 75 6.70 -30.19 1.73
C GLY A 75 8.16 -29.96 1.35
N GLY A 76 8.54 -28.69 1.23
CA GLY A 76 9.90 -28.27 0.86
C GLY A 76 10.41 -27.09 1.67
N GLU A 77 11.71 -26.83 1.57
CA GLU A 77 12.28 -25.55 1.99
C GLU A 77 11.66 -24.43 1.14
N ALA A 78 11.37 -23.27 1.74
CA ALA A 78 10.73 -22.13 1.06
C ALA A 78 9.27 -22.35 0.57
N SER A 79 8.57 -23.38 1.07
CA SER A 79 7.17 -23.67 0.70
C SER A 79 6.21 -22.50 0.93
N ALA A 80 6.34 -21.73 2.02
CA ALA A 80 5.47 -20.58 2.27
C ALA A 80 5.73 -19.46 1.25
N SER A 81 6.99 -19.23 0.90
CA SER A 81 7.44 -18.32 -0.16
C SER A 81 6.87 -18.70 -1.51
N GLU A 82 6.89 -19.97 -1.87
CA GLU A 82 6.26 -20.43 -3.09
C GLU A 82 4.73 -20.27 -3.05
N MET A 83 4.07 -20.62 -1.95
CA MET A 83 2.61 -20.45 -1.80
C MET A 83 2.17 -18.99 -1.97
N PHE A 84 2.90 -18.03 -1.40
CA PHE A 84 2.61 -16.60 -1.58
C PHE A 84 2.82 -16.18 -3.04
N ASN A 85 3.93 -16.58 -3.65
CA ASN A 85 4.21 -16.28 -5.05
C ASN A 85 3.15 -16.85 -5.99
N ARG A 86 2.61 -18.04 -5.69
CA ARG A 86 1.47 -18.62 -6.44
C ARG A 86 0.16 -17.88 -6.19
N GLY A 87 -0.04 -17.33 -5.00
CA GLY A 87 -1.25 -16.61 -4.63
C GLY A 87 -1.33 -15.20 -5.20
N LEU A 88 -0.22 -14.63 -5.68
CA LEU A 88 -0.21 -13.32 -6.33
C LEU A 88 -0.75 -13.39 -7.76
N ALA A 89 -1.58 -12.42 -8.12
CA ALA A 89 -2.09 -12.23 -9.47
C ALA A 89 -1.98 -10.77 -9.91
N PHE A 90 -2.17 -10.55 -11.23
CA PHE A 90 -2.04 -9.24 -11.87
C PHE A 90 -0.68 -8.57 -11.57
N GLU A 91 0.38 -9.37 -11.46
CA GLU A 91 1.71 -8.91 -11.10
C GLU A 91 2.31 -8.04 -12.22
N GLU A 92 2.80 -6.86 -11.86
CA GLU A 92 3.56 -5.98 -12.74
C GLU A 92 4.83 -5.56 -11.99
N GLN A 93 6.00 -5.83 -12.57
CA GLN A 93 7.29 -5.54 -11.95
C GLN A 93 8.21 -4.82 -12.93
N TYR A 94 8.72 -3.66 -12.51
CA TYR A 94 9.69 -2.86 -13.27
C TYR A 94 10.77 -2.32 -12.33
N ASP A 95 11.98 -2.17 -12.85
CA ASP A 95 13.08 -1.51 -12.15
C ASP A 95 12.77 -0.01 -11.96
N TRP A 96 12.79 0.47 -10.71
CA TRP A 96 12.56 1.89 -10.40
C TRP A 96 13.85 2.61 -10.03
N VAL A 97 14.52 2.19 -8.95
CA VAL A 97 15.84 2.70 -8.56
C VAL A 97 16.74 1.51 -8.22
N PRO A 98 17.34 0.85 -9.23
CA PRO A 98 18.11 -0.38 -9.05
C PRO A 98 19.27 -0.26 -8.07
N ASP A 99 19.98 0.88 -8.08
CA ASP A 99 21.11 1.12 -7.18
C ASP A 99 20.71 1.12 -5.69
N LEU A 100 19.42 1.32 -5.41
CA LEU A 100 18.83 1.27 -4.07
C LEU A 100 17.98 0.02 -3.85
N GLY A 101 17.99 -0.95 -4.78
CA GLY A 101 17.15 -2.15 -4.68
C GLY A 101 15.65 -1.86 -4.66
N ILE A 102 15.22 -0.72 -5.21
CA ILE A 102 13.80 -0.31 -5.23
C ILE A 102 13.21 -0.68 -6.58
N SER A 103 12.11 -1.43 -6.54
CA SER A 103 11.33 -1.80 -7.72
C SER A 103 9.95 -1.14 -7.69
N TYR A 104 9.38 -0.92 -8.87
CA TYR A 104 7.94 -0.76 -8.98
C TYR A 104 7.33 -2.16 -9.12
N HIS A 105 6.88 -2.72 -7.99
CA HIS A 105 6.29 -4.05 -7.95
C HIS A 105 4.88 -3.95 -7.39
N VAL A 106 3.90 -4.24 -8.23
CA VAL A 106 2.49 -4.34 -7.84
C VAL A 106 1.93 -5.73 -8.09
N GLY A 107 1.00 -6.15 -7.23
CA GLY A 107 0.29 -7.41 -7.33
C GLY A 107 -0.90 -7.43 -6.37
N VAL A 108 -1.80 -8.38 -6.55
CA VAL A 108 -2.91 -8.62 -5.61
C VAL A 108 -2.96 -10.07 -5.18
N ASP A 109 -3.16 -10.29 -3.89
CA ASP A 109 -3.47 -11.58 -3.30
C ASP A 109 -4.93 -11.61 -2.78
N GLY A 110 -5.27 -12.64 -2.01
CA GLY A 110 -6.60 -12.82 -1.43
C GLY A 110 -7.01 -11.76 -0.40
N LEU A 111 -6.05 -11.04 0.19
CA LEU A 111 -6.29 -9.93 1.12
C LEU A 111 -6.39 -8.60 0.37
N SER A 112 -5.50 -8.36 -0.60
CA SER A 112 -5.46 -7.12 -1.38
C SER A 112 -6.64 -6.99 -2.33
N ALA A 113 -7.08 -8.07 -2.99
CA ALA A 113 -8.19 -8.03 -3.94
C ALA A 113 -9.50 -7.40 -3.37
N PRO A 114 -10.01 -7.82 -2.19
CA PRO A 114 -11.18 -7.16 -1.60
C PRO A 114 -10.90 -5.72 -1.13
N MET A 115 -9.68 -5.39 -0.71
CA MET A 115 -9.32 -4.03 -0.29
C MET A 115 -9.27 -3.04 -1.47
N VAL A 116 -8.80 -3.49 -2.63
CA VAL A 116 -8.85 -2.72 -3.89
C VAL A 116 -10.31 -2.45 -4.28
N LEU A 117 -11.19 -3.46 -4.23
CA LEU A 117 -12.63 -3.27 -4.48
C LEU A 117 -13.27 -2.29 -3.50
N LEU A 118 -13.00 -2.46 -2.20
CA LEU A 118 -13.52 -1.59 -1.14
C LEU A 118 -13.07 -0.14 -1.35
N THR A 119 -11.81 0.08 -1.73
CA THR A 119 -11.27 1.41 -2.01
C THR A 119 -12.05 2.10 -3.12
N GLY A 120 -12.38 1.39 -4.19
CA GLY A 120 -13.20 1.93 -5.29
C GLY A 120 -14.62 2.28 -4.86
N MET A 121 -15.26 1.43 -4.04
CA MET A 121 -16.60 1.69 -3.52
C MET A 121 -16.62 2.93 -2.63
N VAL A 122 -15.66 3.05 -1.73
CA VAL A 122 -15.52 4.19 -0.82
C VAL A 122 -15.17 5.47 -1.59
N ALA A 123 -14.33 5.40 -2.63
CA ALA A 123 -13.97 6.54 -3.46
C ALA A 123 -15.20 7.15 -4.16
N VAL A 124 -16.06 6.31 -4.76
CA VAL A 124 -17.31 6.77 -5.39
C VAL A 124 -18.23 7.42 -4.36
N ALA A 125 -18.45 6.75 -3.21
CA ALA A 125 -19.26 7.30 -2.14
C ALA A 125 -18.70 8.65 -1.63
N GLY A 126 -17.38 8.75 -1.49
CA GLY A 126 -16.68 9.96 -1.07
C GLY A 126 -16.92 11.14 -2.01
N VAL A 127 -16.83 10.94 -3.33
CA VAL A 127 -17.13 12.01 -4.30
C VAL A 127 -18.61 12.42 -4.24
N LEU A 128 -19.53 11.46 -4.15
CA LEU A 128 -20.98 11.75 -4.09
C LEU A 128 -21.36 12.53 -2.84
N ILE A 129 -20.80 12.19 -1.67
CA ILE A 129 -21.03 12.93 -0.42
C ILE A 129 -20.40 14.33 -0.49
N SER A 130 -19.21 14.43 -1.09
CA SER A 130 -18.45 15.67 -1.23
C SER A 130 -19.06 16.67 -2.22
N TRP A 131 -20.15 16.32 -2.90
CA TRP A 131 -20.91 17.26 -3.74
C TRP A 131 -21.48 18.45 -2.96
N ARG A 132 -21.57 18.33 -1.63
CA ARG A 132 -21.97 19.41 -0.71
C ARG A 132 -20.84 20.41 -0.42
N VAL A 133 -19.60 20.09 -0.77
CA VAL A 133 -18.46 21.00 -0.60
C VAL A 133 -18.53 22.08 -1.68
N GLU A 134 -18.61 23.35 -1.27
CA GLU A 134 -18.70 24.49 -2.18
C GLU A 134 -17.42 25.32 -2.23
N ASP A 135 -16.69 25.40 -1.12
CA ASP A 135 -15.47 26.17 -1.02
C ASP A 135 -14.28 25.39 -1.59
N ARG A 136 -13.49 26.04 -2.44
CA ARG A 136 -12.25 25.48 -3.03
C ARG A 136 -12.41 24.05 -3.57
N ILE A 137 -13.52 23.79 -4.29
CA ILE A 137 -13.86 22.43 -4.75
C ILE A 137 -12.78 21.78 -5.61
N ARG A 138 -12.01 22.61 -6.34
CA ARG A 138 -10.89 22.17 -7.16
C ARG A 138 -9.82 21.48 -6.32
N GLU A 139 -9.34 22.18 -5.30
CA GLU A 139 -8.31 21.69 -4.39
C GLU A 139 -8.84 20.47 -3.60
N PHE A 140 -10.09 20.52 -3.15
CA PHE A 140 -10.70 19.40 -2.43
C PHE A 140 -10.70 18.12 -3.29
N MET A 141 -11.24 18.17 -4.51
CA MET A 141 -11.36 16.99 -5.36
C MET A 141 -9.99 16.47 -5.83
N ALA A 142 -9.03 17.37 -6.09
CA ALA A 142 -7.67 16.96 -6.42
C ALA A 142 -6.99 16.22 -5.26
N PHE A 143 -7.05 16.76 -4.03
CA PHE A 143 -6.47 16.09 -2.86
C PHE A 143 -7.21 14.81 -2.50
N PHE A 144 -8.53 14.77 -2.67
CA PHE A 144 -9.32 13.54 -2.48
C PHE A 144 -8.89 12.43 -3.45
N LEU A 145 -8.72 12.73 -4.75
CA LEU A 145 -8.24 11.74 -5.71
C LEU A 145 -6.79 11.34 -5.43
N LEU A 146 -5.93 12.28 -5.02
CA LEU A 146 -4.55 11.95 -4.62
C LEU A 146 -4.51 11.04 -3.38
N LEU A 147 -5.41 11.24 -2.41
CA LEU A 147 -5.60 10.32 -1.29
C LEU A 147 -6.01 8.93 -1.77
N VAL A 148 -7.01 8.84 -2.66
CA VAL A 148 -7.46 7.56 -3.25
C VAL A 148 -6.31 6.83 -3.95
N ALA A 149 -5.45 7.55 -4.67
CA ALA A 149 -4.25 6.97 -5.29
C ALA A 149 -3.30 6.35 -4.26
N GLY A 150 -3.04 7.07 -3.16
CA GLY A 150 -2.21 6.58 -2.05
C GLY A 150 -2.79 5.29 -1.44
N VAL A 151 -4.09 5.26 -1.18
CA VAL A 151 -4.77 4.09 -0.60
C VAL A 151 -4.70 2.88 -1.53
N TYR A 152 -4.94 3.06 -2.84
CA TYR A 152 -4.76 1.96 -3.80
C TYR A 152 -3.33 1.44 -3.81
N GLY A 153 -2.35 2.35 -3.87
CA GLY A 153 -0.94 2.00 -3.89
C GLY A 153 -0.49 1.18 -2.68
N VAL A 154 -1.01 1.48 -1.48
CA VAL A 154 -0.75 0.69 -0.26
C VAL A 154 -1.20 -0.76 -0.40
N PHE A 155 -2.39 -1.00 -0.98
CA PHE A 155 -2.93 -2.35 -1.07
C PHE A 155 -2.34 -3.19 -2.20
N VAL A 156 -1.72 -2.58 -3.21
CA VAL A 156 -1.15 -3.32 -4.35
C VAL A 156 0.37 -3.43 -4.30
N ALA A 157 1.07 -2.71 -3.40
CA ALA A 157 2.53 -2.71 -3.36
C ALA A 157 3.11 -4.03 -2.85
N ILE A 158 4.05 -4.61 -3.61
CA ILE A 158 4.84 -5.81 -3.27
C ILE A 158 6.32 -5.45 -3.01
N ASP A 159 6.65 -4.15 -2.94
CA ASP A 159 7.95 -3.63 -2.55
C ASP A 159 7.77 -2.76 -1.29
N LEU A 160 8.61 -2.96 -0.26
CA LEU A 160 8.50 -2.26 1.03
C LEU A 160 8.73 -0.75 0.93
N PHE A 161 9.64 -0.31 0.05
CA PHE A 161 9.84 1.13 -0.16
C PHE A 161 8.63 1.72 -0.86
N GLN A 162 8.11 1.04 -1.89
CA GLN A 162 6.89 1.46 -2.57
C GLN A 162 5.69 1.51 -1.61
N LEU A 163 5.52 0.51 -0.75
CA LEU A 163 4.49 0.48 0.29
C LEU A 163 4.59 1.70 1.20
N PHE A 164 5.80 1.97 1.74
CA PHE A 164 6.05 3.15 2.56
C PHE A 164 5.76 4.45 1.80
N PHE A 165 6.19 4.56 0.55
CA PHE A 165 5.94 5.72 -0.29
C PHE A 165 4.44 6.01 -0.46
N PHE A 166 3.61 4.99 -0.71
CA PHE A 166 2.17 5.17 -0.84
C PHE A 166 1.48 5.47 0.49
N TYR A 167 1.97 4.93 1.61
CA TYR A 167 1.52 5.34 2.95
C TYR A 167 1.75 6.84 3.17
N GLU A 168 2.96 7.33 2.92
CA GLU A 168 3.29 8.75 3.05
C GLU A 168 2.51 9.62 2.05
N LEU A 169 2.32 9.13 0.83
CA LEU A 169 1.52 9.81 -0.19
C LEU A 169 0.06 9.98 0.27
N ALA A 170 -0.52 9.03 1.00
CA ALA A 170 -1.88 9.14 1.54
C ALA A 170 -1.96 10.13 2.72
N ILE A 171 -0.91 10.26 3.53
CA ILE A 171 -0.89 11.16 4.69
C ILE A 171 -0.99 12.63 4.28
N PHE A 172 -0.28 13.02 3.22
CA PHE A 172 -0.20 14.43 2.81
C PHE A 172 -1.57 15.02 2.39
N PRO A 173 -2.35 14.41 1.48
CA PRO A 173 -3.67 14.92 1.11
C PRO A 173 -4.66 14.83 2.26
N MET A 174 -4.59 13.79 3.09
CA MET A 174 -5.45 13.65 4.28
C MET A 174 -5.26 14.84 5.23
N TYR A 175 -4.01 15.25 5.50
CA TYR A 175 -3.71 16.45 6.29
C TYR A 175 -4.39 17.70 5.70
N LEU A 176 -4.22 17.93 4.40
CA LEU A 176 -4.77 19.11 3.72
C LEU A 176 -6.29 19.13 3.69
N LEU A 177 -6.91 17.97 3.52
CA LEU A 177 -8.37 17.81 3.53
C LEU A 177 -8.95 18.15 4.91
N ILE A 178 -8.36 17.61 5.98
CA ILE A 178 -8.83 17.89 7.34
C ILE A 178 -8.56 19.35 7.71
N ALA A 179 -7.32 19.84 7.54
CA ALA A 179 -6.99 21.22 7.88
C ALA A 179 -7.80 22.25 7.07
N GLY A 180 -8.14 21.94 5.83
CA GLY A 180 -8.88 22.82 4.93
C GLY A 180 -10.39 22.79 5.11
N TRP A 181 -10.99 21.62 5.25
CA TRP A 181 -12.45 21.42 5.19
C TRP A 181 -13.04 20.72 6.41
N GLY A 182 -12.22 20.26 7.34
CA GLY A 182 -12.65 19.67 8.60
C GLY A 182 -13.36 20.67 9.52
N TRP A 183 -13.83 20.18 10.67
CA TRP A 183 -14.59 20.96 11.63
C TRP A 183 -13.83 22.19 12.12
N VAL A 184 -14.45 23.35 11.92
CA VAL A 184 -13.86 24.68 12.10
C VAL A 184 -13.15 24.88 13.45
N LYS A 185 -13.64 24.24 14.53
CA LYS A 185 -13.06 24.43 15.87
C LYS A 185 -11.76 23.66 16.13
N LEU A 186 -11.59 22.48 15.52
CA LEU A 186 -10.50 21.56 15.87
C LEU A 186 -9.62 21.16 14.69
N ARG A 187 -10.00 21.49 13.44
CA ARG A 187 -9.33 21.00 12.23
C ARG A 187 -7.82 21.17 12.20
N GLU A 188 -7.28 22.30 12.69
CA GLU A 188 -5.83 22.54 12.69
C GLU A 188 -5.09 21.64 13.69
N TYR A 189 -5.60 21.57 14.93
CA TYR A 189 -5.05 20.72 15.96
C TYR A 189 -5.18 19.24 15.60
N ALA A 190 -6.36 18.82 15.15
CA ALA A 190 -6.64 17.43 14.80
C ALA A 190 -5.83 16.97 13.59
N ALA A 191 -5.75 17.78 12.52
CA ALA A 191 -4.92 17.46 11.36
C ALA A 191 -3.44 17.33 11.76
N MET A 192 -2.90 18.29 12.52
CA MET A 192 -1.51 18.23 12.98
C MET A 192 -1.24 17.00 13.86
N LYS A 193 -2.11 16.74 14.85
CA LYS A 193 -1.96 15.59 15.75
C LYS A 193 -2.03 14.27 14.97
N LEU A 194 -3.03 14.11 14.11
CA LEU A 194 -3.20 12.94 13.24
C LEU A 194 -1.93 12.68 12.41
N THR A 195 -1.48 13.69 11.66
CA THR A 195 -0.32 13.59 10.79
C THR A 195 0.95 13.26 11.56
N LEU A 196 1.22 13.93 12.69
CA LEU A 196 2.42 13.67 13.49
C LEU A 196 2.41 12.27 14.09
N TYR A 197 1.26 11.79 14.60
CA TYR A 197 1.17 10.44 15.14
C TYR A 197 1.44 9.39 14.06
N ILE A 198 0.77 9.50 12.92
CA ILE A 198 0.93 8.54 11.84
C ILE A 198 2.35 8.60 11.26
N LEU A 199 2.91 9.80 11.05
CA LEU A 199 4.29 9.97 10.58
C LEU A 199 5.33 9.37 11.54
N ILE A 200 5.16 9.55 12.85
CA ILE A 200 6.06 8.93 13.82
C ILE A 200 5.93 7.40 13.75
N GLY A 201 4.70 6.89 13.64
CA GLY A 201 4.46 5.46 13.47
C GLY A 201 5.11 4.89 12.21
N SER A 202 4.95 5.57 11.07
CA SER A 202 5.51 5.12 9.79
C SER A 202 7.04 5.18 9.79
N VAL A 203 7.65 6.20 10.39
CA VAL A 203 9.12 6.29 10.54
C VAL A 203 9.65 5.16 11.44
N VAL A 204 8.96 4.84 12.54
CA VAL A 204 9.35 3.73 13.41
C VAL A 204 9.23 2.37 12.70
N ALA A 205 8.16 2.17 11.91
CA ALA A 205 8.04 0.99 11.05
C ALA A 205 9.14 0.95 9.97
N LEU A 206 9.45 2.08 9.34
CA LEU A 206 10.49 2.17 8.32
C LEU A 206 11.87 1.79 8.87
N VAL A 207 12.19 2.18 10.10
CA VAL A 207 13.44 1.77 10.76
C VAL A 207 13.53 0.25 10.89
N GLY A 208 12.44 -0.42 11.30
CA GLY A 208 12.39 -1.89 11.34
C GLY A 208 12.48 -2.52 9.94
N ALA A 209 11.82 -1.92 8.94
CA ALA A 209 11.82 -2.41 7.57
C ALA A 209 13.23 -2.32 6.94
N ILE A 210 13.93 -1.20 7.13
CA ILE A 210 15.31 -1.02 6.67
C ILE A 210 16.23 -2.03 7.35
N ALA A 211 16.07 -2.28 8.65
CA ALA A 211 16.84 -3.30 9.33
C ALA A 211 16.62 -4.69 8.70
N MET A 212 15.38 -5.07 8.39
CA MET A 212 15.07 -6.33 7.72
C MET A 212 15.73 -6.42 6.34
N VAL A 213 15.66 -5.36 5.54
CA VAL A 213 16.30 -5.28 4.22
C VAL A 213 17.82 -5.46 4.32
N LEU A 214 18.46 -4.79 5.27
CA LEU A 214 19.90 -4.91 5.50
C LEU A 214 20.31 -6.32 5.95
N GLN A 215 19.52 -6.93 6.85
CA GLN A 215 19.77 -8.28 7.32
C GLN A 215 19.59 -9.32 6.20
N ALA A 216 18.54 -9.22 5.41
CA ALA A 216 18.31 -10.07 4.25
C ALA A 216 19.42 -9.91 3.20
N SER A 217 19.84 -8.67 2.94
CA SER A 217 20.94 -8.37 2.03
C SER A 217 22.27 -9.00 2.47
N HIS A 218 22.60 -8.90 3.76
CA HIS A 218 23.77 -9.55 4.32
C HIS A 218 23.67 -11.09 4.21
N PHE A 219 22.51 -11.66 4.51
CA PHE A 219 22.27 -13.10 4.42
C PHE A 219 22.47 -13.64 3.00
N PHE A 220 21.88 -13.01 1.98
CA PHE A 220 22.03 -13.45 0.58
C PHE A 220 23.42 -13.15 0.01
N THR A 221 24.09 -12.11 0.47
CA THR A 221 25.49 -11.86 0.09
C THR A 221 26.43 -12.96 0.61
N ALA A 222 26.16 -13.47 1.81
CA ALA A 222 26.91 -14.58 2.39
C ALA A 222 26.54 -15.95 1.78
N ASN A 223 25.32 -16.08 1.26
CA ASN A 223 24.77 -17.32 0.70
C ASN A 223 24.21 -17.06 -0.72
N PRO A 224 25.06 -16.76 -1.71
CA PRO A 224 24.60 -16.36 -3.04
C PRO A 224 23.81 -17.44 -3.78
N ASP A 225 24.05 -18.71 -3.45
CA ASP A 225 23.35 -19.85 -4.06
C ASP A 225 21.86 -19.94 -3.66
N LEU A 226 21.46 -19.28 -2.57
CA LEU A 226 20.08 -19.25 -2.08
C LEU A 226 19.23 -18.15 -2.74
N LEU A 227 19.87 -17.18 -3.39
CA LEU A 227 19.17 -16.10 -4.09
C LEU A 227 18.83 -16.56 -5.51
N PRO A 228 17.57 -16.47 -5.96
CA PRO A 228 17.23 -16.83 -7.33
C PRO A 228 18.01 -15.99 -8.36
N GLN A 229 18.35 -16.63 -9.49
CA GLN A 229 19.24 -16.03 -10.49
C GLN A 229 18.69 -14.71 -11.04
N GLY A 230 19.57 -13.73 -11.18
CA GLY A 230 19.24 -12.41 -11.73
C GLY A 230 18.72 -11.40 -10.72
N MET A 231 18.50 -11.80 -9.46
CA MET A 231 18.14 -10.87 -8.39
C MET A 231 19.37 -10.28 -7.68
N GLN A 232 19.20 -9.09 -7.12
CA GLN A 232 20.21 -8.41 -6.33
C GLN A 232 20.01 -8.74 -4.84
N ALA A 233 21.11 -8.89 -4.09
CA ALA A 233 21.00 -9.19 -2.66
C ALA A 233 20.33 -8.06 -1.86
N PHE A 234 20.61 -6.80 -2.22
CA PHE A 234 19.95 -5.63 -1.64
C PHE A 234 18.68 -5.31 -2.41
N SER A 235 17.51 -5.53 -1.80
CA SER A 235 16.20 -5.32 -2.42
C SER A 235 15.14 -5.02 -1.37
N PHE A 236 14.20 -4.14 -1.70
CA PHE A 236 12.98 -3.89 -0.91
C PHE A 236 11.82 -4.82 -1.29
N ASP A 237 12.00 -5.70 -2.27
CA ASP A 237 10.99 -6.65 -2.73
C ASP A 237 10.52 -7.59 -1.61
N ILE A 238 9.21 -7.61 -1.33
CA ILE A 238 8.61 -8.37 -0.25
C ILE A 238 8.75 -9.88 -0.48
N LYS A 239 8.72 -10.36 -1.73
CA LYS A 239 8.88 -11.79 -2.04
C LYS A 239 10.29 -12.25 -1.64
N GLN A 240 11.31 -11.43 -1.91
CA GLN A 240 12.69 -11.71 -1.50
C GLN A 240 12.86 -11.65 0.03
N LEU A 241 12.23 -10.68 0.70
CA LEU A 241 12.28 -10.59 2.16
C LEU A 241 11.54 -11.75 2.84
N MET A 242 10.46 -12.24 2.24
CA MET A 242 9.75 -13.40 2.74
C MET A 242 10.59 -14.67 2.61
N LEU A 243 11.25 -14.85 1.46
CA LEU A 243 12.22 -15.93 1.26
C LEU A 243 13.37 -15.86 2.28
N ALA A 244 13.92 -14.67 2.53
CA ALA A 244 14.94 -14.48 3.56
C ALA A 244 14.46 -14.92 4.95
N GLY A 245 13.24 -14.51 5.32
CA GLY A 245 12.63 -14.88 6.60
C GLY A 245 12.44 -16.40 6.73
N GLU A 246 11.92 -17.05 5.70
CA GLU A 246 11.70 -18.50 5.71
C GLU A 246 13.00 -19.31 5.73
N LEU A 247 14.06 -18.82 5.09
CA LEU A 247 15.40 -19.40 5.15
C LEU A 247 16.15 -19.09 6.47
N GLY A 248 15.49 -18.43 7.43
CA GLY A 248 16.03 -18.18 8.77
C GLY A 248 16.94 -16.94 8.86
N ALA A 249 16.97 -16.05 7.87
CA ALA A 249 17.79 -14.84 7.89
C ALA A 249 17.49 -13.95 9.10
N PHE A 250 16.24 -13.97 9.59
CA PHE A 250 15.77 -13.19 10.74
C PHE A 250 15.82 -13.95 12.07
N ASP A 251 16.11 -15.25 12.07
CA ASP A 251 16.26 -16.06 13.28
C ASP A 251 17.71 -16.11 13.80
N MET A 252 18.62 -15.47 13.08
CA MET A 252 20.04 -15.37 13.45
C MET A 252 20.22 -14.63 14.79
N PRO A 253 21.18 -15.04 15.64
CA PRO A 253 21.52 -14.32 16.87
C PRO A 253 21.93 -12.88 16.59
N PHE A 254 21.40 -11.93 17.37
CA PHE A 254 21.71 -10.50 17.23
C PHE A 254 22.35 -9.93 18.51
N LEU A 255 21.75 -10.18 19.68
CA LEU A 255 22.25 -9.73 20.98
C LEU A 255 22.18 -10.87 22.00
N GLY A 256 23.27 -11.61 22.15
CA GLY A 256 23.28 -12.82 22.97
C GLY A 256 22.28 -13.84 22.43
N ASP A 257 21.34 -14.25 23.27
CA ASP A 257 20.28 -15.22 22.90
C ASP A 257 19.09 -14.58 22.17
N ILE A 258 19.06 -13.26 22.00
CA ILE A 258 17.98 -12.56 21.29
C ILE A 258 18.24 -12.62 19.78
N THR A 259 17.30 -13.20 19.03
CA THR A 259 17.38 -13.23 17.56
C THR A 259 17.09 -11.87 16.95
N PHE A 260 17.50 -11.67 15.71
CA PHE A 260 17.24 -10.46 14.95
C PHE A 260 15.73 -10.11 14.92
N ALA A 261 14.87 -11.08 14.60
CA ALA A 261 13.42 -10.90 14.55
C ALA A 261 12.86 -10.43 15.89
N HIS A 262 13.22 -11.06 17.02
CA HIS A 262 12.72 -10.67 18.34
C HIS A 262 13.14 -9.25 18.74
N PHE A 263 14.32 -8.81 18.32
CA PHE A 263 14.80 -7.46 18.61
C PHE A 263 14.11 -6.39 17.74
N TRP A 264 13.96 -6.64 16.43
CA TRP A 264 13.46 -5.64 15.47
C TRP A 264 11.95 -5.65 15.27
N PHE A 265 11.27 -6.77 15.53
CA PHE A 265 9.81 -6.86 15.43
C PHE A 265 9.06 -5.76 16.21
N PRO A 266 9.46 -5.37 17.44
CA PRO A 266 8.83 -4.25 18.14
C PRO A 266 8.80 -2.93 17.36
N PHE A 267 9.79 -2.64 16.51
CA PHE A 267 9.79 -1.41 15.70
C PHE A 267 8.71 -1.47 14.60
N ILE A 268 8.62 -2.60 13.89
CA ILE A 268 7.53 -2.84 12.93
C ILE A 268 6.18 -2.78 13.63
N PHE A 269 6.03 -3.54 14.73
CA PHE A 269 4.78 -3.65 15.45
C PHE A 269 4.32 -2.32 16.04
N ILE A 270 5.18 -1.56 16.72
CA ILE A 270 4.82 -0.27 17.30
C ILE A 270 4.44 0.72 16.19
N GLY A 271 5.18 0.73 15.08
CA GLY A 271 4.84 1.57 13.95
C GLY A 271 3.43 1.30 13.43
N PHE A 272 3.13 0.03 13.08
CA PHE A 272 1.79 -0.35 12.64
C PHE A 272 0.71 -0.22 13.74
N ALA A 273 1.05 -0.41 15.01
CA ALA A 273 0.12 -0.24 16.12
C ALA A 273 -0.30 1.23 16.29
N VAL A 274 0.62 2.18 16.04
CA VAL A 274 0.28 3.60 15.97
C VAL A 274 -0.62 3.87 14.76
N LEU A 275 -0.28 3.35 13.58
CA LEU A 275 -1.06 3.52 12.34
C LEU A 275 -2.49 2.95 12.46
N ALA A 276 -2.65 1.81 13.11
CA ALA A 276 -3.94 1.14 13.27
C ALA A 276 -4.74 1.65 14.48
N GLY A 277 -4.15 2.47 15.34
CA GLY A 277 -4.80 2.96 16.55
C GLY A 277 -5.06 1.86 17.59
N ILE A 278 -4.08 0.98 17.84
CA ILE A 278 -4.15 -0.06 18.87
C ILE A 278 -3.93 0.57 20.25
N PHE A 279 -4.52 0.05 21.32
CA PHE A 279 -4.19 0.48 22.69
C PHE A 279 -2.69 0.24 22.99
N PRO A 280 -1.93 1.22 23.50
CA PRO A 280 -2.33 2.56 23.96
C PRO A 280 -2.20 3.69 22.91
N PHE A 281 -1.79 3.40 21.69
CA PHE A 281 -1.48 4.34 20.59
C PHE A 281 -2.68 4.80 19.73
N HIS A 282 -3.83 5.07 20.34
CA HIS A 282 -5.10 5.31 19.61
C HIS A 282 -5.67 6.72 19.77
N ASN A 283 -5.07 7.56 20.61
CA ASN A 283 -5.64 8.86 21.01
C ASN A 283 -5.73 9.88 19.87
N TRP A 284 -5.05 9.66 18.75
CA TRP A 284 -5.14 10.51 17.55
C TRP A 284 -6.42 10.22 16.76
N SER A 285 -6.92 8.98 16.81
CA SER A 285 -8.03 8.53 15.96
C SER A 285 -9.35 9.25 16.30
N PRO A 286 -9.82 9.32 17.56
CA PRO A 286 -11.04 10.05 17.89
C PRO A 286 -10.99 11.53 17.47
N ASP A 287 -9.88 12.22 17.75
CA ASP A 287 -9.71 13.63 17.40
C ASP A 287 -9.71 13.83 15.88
N GLY A 288 -9.02 12.96 15.15
CA GLY A 288 -8.96 12.99 13.68
C GLY A 288 -10.33 12.78 13.04
N HIS A 289 -11.06 11.74 13.45
CA HIS A 289 -12.37 11.41 12.86
C HIS A 289 -13.48 12.40 13.22
N VAL A 290 -13.45 13.00 14.42
CA VAL A 290 -14.42 14.04 14.80
C VAL A 290 -14.18 15.34 14.03
N ALA A 291 -12.93 15.61 13.66
CA ALA A 291 -12.56 16.80 12.94
C ALA A 291 -12.63 16.66 11.41
N ALA A 292 -12.66 15.45 10.86
CA ALA A 292 -12.70 15.19 9.42
C ALA A 292 -14.08 15.42 8.78
#